data_AF-A0A852WML1-F1
#
_entry.id   AF-A0A852WML1-F1
#
_cell.length_a   1.000
_cell.length_b   1.000
_cell.length_c   1.000
_cell.angle_alpha   90.00
_cell.angle_beta   90.00
_cell.angle_gamma   90.00
#
_symmetry.space_group_name_H-M   'P 1'
#
loop_
_entity.id
_entity.type
_entity.pdbx_description
1 polymer ?
#
loop_
_entity_poly.entity_id
_entity_poly.type
_entity_poly.pdbx_seq_one_letter_code
_entity_poly.pdbx_strand_id
1 'polypeptide(L)'
;MWAAPGGGVESGELPLAALRRELHEETGLVIDVDPPHVWHQEVVGPGLADGYAGLVNDYYLVRARHFDPRGSLSEDDLVAEHISGMRWWQHADIAAYEGTDLFSPRDLATPLGLLIAGDIPDAPVTILGP
;
A
#
# COMPACT_ATOMS: atom_id res chain seq x y z
N MET A 1 4.49 -6.86 -9.74
CA MET A 1 3.47 -5.82 -9.44
C MET A 1 4.07 -4.92 -8.38
N TRP A 2 3.87 -3.62 -8.47
CA TRP A 2 4.24 -2.63 -7.46
C TRP A 2 2.99 -2.24 -6.67
N ALA A 3 3.07 -2.27 -5.35
CA ALA A 3 2.00 -1.87 -4.45
C ALA A 3 2.56 -1.01 -3.31
N ALA A 4 1.68 -0.35 -2.56
CA ALA A 4 2.07 0.26 -1.30
C ALA A 4 2.48 -0.82 -0.29
N PRO A 5 3.43 -0.53 0.63
CA PRO A 5 3.72 -1.42 1.75
C PRO A 5 2.46 -1.71 2.57
N GLY A 6 2.32 -2.93 3.06
CA GLY A 6 1.14 -3.34 3.78
C GLY A 6 0.85 -4.83 3.67
N GLY A 7 0.11 -5.33 4.65
CA GLY A 7 -0.24 -6.74 4.76
C GLY A 7 -1.56 -6.95 5.49
N GLY A 8 -1.82 -8.20 5.84
CA GLY A 8 -3.07 -8.61 6.46
C GLY A 8 -3.23 -8.04 7.87
N VAL A 9 -4.47 -7.72 8.23
CA VAL A 9 -4.83 -7.42 9.62
C VAL A 9 -4.94 -8.73 10.40
N GLU A 10 -4.18 -8.86 11.48
CA GLU A 10 -4.21 -10.05 12.33
C GLU A 10 -5.50 -10.15 13.17
N SER A 11 -5.78 -11.34 13.73
CA SER A 11 -6.98 -11.55 14.54
C SER A 11 -6.97 -10.68 15.80
N GLY A 12 -7.94 -9.76 15.88
CA GLY A 12 -8.05 -8.81 16.98
C GLY A 12 -7.17 -7.55 16.84
N GLU A 13 -6.43 -7.44 15.74
CA GLU A 13 -5.61 -6.27 15.43
C GLU A 13 -6.49 -5.13 14.87
N LEU A 14 -6.17 -3.90 15.27
CA LEU A 14 -6.81 -2.71 14.69
C LEU A 14 -6.13 -2.36 13.36
N PRO A 15 -6.85 -1.84 12.35
CA PRO A 15 -6.25 -1.48 11.06
C PRO A 15 -5.05 -0.54 11.17
N LEU A 16 -5.10 0.43 12.07
CA LEU A 16 -4.00 1.37 12.33
C LEU A 16 -2.81 0.76 13.08
N ALA A 17 -3.02 -0.36 13.78
CA ALA A 17 -1.94 -1.13 14.38
C ALA A 17 -1.25 -1.98 13.31
N ALA A 18 -2.03 -2.66 12.46
CA ALA A 18 -1.53 -3.39 11.30
C ALA A 18 -0.68 -2.48 10.40
N LEU A 19 -1.22 -1.31 10.01
CA LEU A 19 -0.49 -0.33 9.20
C LEU A 19 0.89 0.03 9.78
N ARG A 20 0.97 0.25 11.10
CA ARG A 20 2.23 0.59 11.77
C ARG A 20 3.21 -0.57 11.79
N ARG A 21 2.72 -1.77 12.08
CA ARG A 21 3.52 -3.00 12.08
C ARG A 21 4.10 -3.24 10.70
N GLU A 22 3.27 -3.25 9.66
CA GLU A 22 3.68 -3.51 8.28
C GLU A 22 4.68 -2.46 7.76
N LEU A 23 4.41 -1.16 7.98
CA LEU A 23 5.36 -0.11 7.58
C LEU A 23 6.73 -0.27 8.25
N HIS A 24 6.75 -0.66 9.52
CA HIS A 24 8.00 -0.91 10.23
C HIS A 24 8.68 -2.18 9.73
N GLU A 25 7.95 -3.28 9.58
CA GLU A 25 8.46 -4.59 9.17
C GLU A 25 9.02 -4.57 7.76
N GLU A 26 8.31 -3.94 6.82
CA GLU A 26 8.73 -3.87 5.43
C GLU A 26 9.76 -2.76 5.18
N THR A 27 9.49 -1.54 5.67
CA THR A 27 10.25 -0.35 5.24
C THR A 27 11.13 0.27 6.33
N GLY A 28 10.90 -0.09 7.59
CA GLY A 28 11.55 0.52 8.75
C GLY A 28 10.94 1.88 9.16
N LEU A 29 9.86 2.30 8.50
CA LEU A 29 9.19 3.55 8.79
C LEU A 29 8.33 3.43 10.05
N VAL A 30 8.57 4.32 11.01
CA VAL A 30 7.75 4.47 12.21
C VAL A 30 6.88 5.72 12.08
N ILE A 31 5.60 5.58 12.39
CA ILE A 31 4.64 6.70 12.41
C ILE A 31 3.98 6.84 13.78
N ASP A 32 4.04 8.05 14.34
CA ASP A 32 3.49 8.37 15.66
C ASP A 32 2.10 9.02 15.60
N VAL A 33 1.69 9.47 14.41
CA VAL A 33 0.41 10.15 14.17
C VAL A 33 -0.47 9.27 13.29
N ASP A 34 -1.75 9.18 13.61
CA ASP A 34 -2.73 8.47 12.79
C ASP A 34 -2.84 9.15 11.41
N PRO A 35 -2.48 8.45 10.32
CA PRO A 35 -2.60 9.00 8.98
C PRO A 35 -4.06 9.00 8.52
N PRO A 36 -4.47 9.93 7.65
CA PRO A 36 -5.80 9.91 7.07
C PRO A 36 -5.98 8.66 6.20
N HIS A 37 -7.12 7.98 6.39
CA HIS A 37 -7.58 6.90 5.54
C HIS A 37 -8.19 7.52 4.27
N VAL A 38 -7.55 7.31 3.12
CA VAL A 38 -7.86 8.03 1.88
C VAL A 38 -8.63 7.19 0.87
N TRP A 39 -8.33 5.90 0.75
CA TRP A 39 -9.02 5.03 -0.21
C TRP A 39 -9.41 3.71 0.40
N HIS A 40 -10.57 3.21 -0.02
CA HIS A 40 -11.07 1.88 0.29
C HIS A 40 -11.29 1.12 -1.02
N GLN A 41 -10.78 -0.11 -1.10
CA GLN A 41 -10.95 -0.98 -2.26
C GLN A 41 -11.45 -2.34 -1.81
N GLU A 42 -12.52 -2.82 -2.44
CA GLU A 42 -12.99 -4.20 -2.30
C GLU A 42 -12.86 -4.87 -3.65
N VAL A 43 -12.12 -5.98 -3.70
CA VAL A 43 -11.97 -6.80 -4.91
C VAL A 43 -12.53 -8.17 -4.63
N VAL A 44 -13.63 -8.50 -5.28
CA VAL A 44 -14.29 -9.81 -5.16
C VAL A 44 -13.77 -10.73 -6.26
N GLY A 45 -13.25 -11.89 -5.89
CA GLY A 45 -12.74 -12.86 -6.85
C GLY A 45 -12.19 -14.12 -6.15
N PRO A 46 -12.57 -15.33 -6.61
CA PRO A 46 -12.02 -16.56 -6.05
C PRO A 46 -10.51 -16.64 -6.31
N GLY A 47 -9.73 -16.97 -5.27
CA GLY A 47 -8.28 -17.20 -5.40
C GLY A 47 -7.40 -15.95 -5.41
N LEU A 48 -7.95 -14.79 -5.02
CA LEU A 48 -7.18 -13.55 -4.89
C LEU A 48 -6.38 -13.49 -3.57
N ALA A 49 -6.84 -14.20 -2.56
CA ALA A 49 -6.13 -14.54 -1.32
C ALA A 49 -6.56 -15.94 -0.87
N ASP A 50 -5.62 -16.76 -0.41
CA ASP A 50 -5.87 -18.16 -0.06
C ASP A 50 -6.95 -18.29 1.02
N GLY A 51 -8.07 -18.93 0.69
CA GLY A 51 -9.19 -19.13 1.60
C GLY A 51 -10.19 -17.98 1.68
N TYR A 52 -10.04 -16.91 0.89
CA TYR A 52 -10.92 -15.75 0.90
C TYR A 52 -11.70 -15.57 -0.41
N ALA A 53 -12.90 -14.98 -0.33
CA ALA A 53 -13.76 -14.67 -1.48
C ALA A 53 -13.33 -13.40 -2.25
N GLY A 54 -12.30 -12.72 -1.75
CA GLY A 54 -11.83 -11.44 -2.23
C GLY A 54 -10.82 -10.83 -1.25
N LEU A 55 -10.48 -9.57 -1.48
CA LEU A 55 -9.62 -8.76 -0.63
C LEU A 55 -10.26 -7.39 -0.37
N VAL A 56 -9.92 -6.83 0.78
CA VAL A 56 -10.23 -5.45 1.15
C VAL A 56 -8.92 -4.74 1.42
N ASN A 57 -8.65 -3.64 0.71
CA ASN A 57 -7.50 -2.79 0.94
C ASN A 57 -7.98 -1.43 1.46
N ASP A 58 -7.50 -1.05 2.64
CA ASP A 58 -7.62 0.30 3.19
C ASP A 58 -6.27 1.01 3.02
N TYR A 59 -6.27 2.13 2.30
CA TYR A 59 -5.06 2.90 1.98
C TYR A 59 -4.98 4.16 2.83
N TYR A 60 -3.81 4.40 3.40
CA TYR A 60 -3.56 5.54 4.29
C TYR A 60 -2.48 6.45 3.70
N LEU A 61 -2.69 7.77 3.77
CA LEU A 61 -1.71 8.74 3.29
C LEU A 61 -0.70 9.07 4.39
N VAL A 62 0.48 8.47 4.29
CA VAL A 62 1.59 8.72 5.22
C VAL A 62 2.55 9.76 4.65
N ARG A 63 2.85 10.80 5.43
CA ARG A 63 3.88 11.79 5.09
C ARG A 63 5.20 11.39 5.74
N ALA A 64 6.20 11.09 4.92
CA ALA A 64 7.55 10.75 5.38
C ALA A 64 8.60 11.63 4.70
N ARG A 65 9.72 11.87 5.40
CA ARG A 65 10.95 12.33 4.73
C ARG A 65 11.52 11.18 3.91
N HIS A 66 12.25 11.45 2.85
CA HIS A 66 12.91 10.40 2.08
C HIS A 66 13.86 9.58 2.97
N PHE A 67 13.82 8.25 2.84
CA PHE A 67 14.68 7.29 3.53
C PHE A 67 14.98 6.09 2.63
N ASP A 68 15.98 5.30 2.99
CA ASP A 68 16.28 4.02 2.33
C ASP A 68 15.40 2.93 2.97
N PRO A 69 14.42 2.35 2.24
CA PRO A 69 13.47 1.40 2.82
C PRO A 69 14.16 0.11 3.24
N ARG A 70 14.23 -0.10 4.55
CA ARG A 70 14.96 -1.17 5.22
C ARG A 70 14.23 -1.52 6.52
N GLY A 71 13.26 -2.43 6.42
CA GLY A 71 12.53 -2.91 7.57
C GLY A 71 13.23 -4.01 8.36
N SER A 72 12.48 -4.69 9.22
CA SER A 72 12.97 -5.78 10.07
C SER A 72 12.88 -7.16 9.42
N LEU A 73 12.16 -7.30 8.30
CA LEU A 73 12.07 -8.57 7.58
C LEU A 73 13.42 -8.99 7.00
N SER A 74 13.75 -10.27 7.12
CA SER A 74 14.92 -10.85 6.43
C SER A 74 14.66 -10.99 4.92
N GLU A 75 15.70 -11.25 4.14
CA GLU A 75 15.54 -11.52 2.69
C GLU A 75 14.63 -12.74 2.43
N ASP A 76 14.73 -13.77 3.27
CA ASP A 76 13.87 -14.97 3.16
C ASP A 76 12.41 -14.65 3.50
N ASP A 77 12.17 -13.81 4.51
CA ASP A 77 10.81 -13.39 4.88
C ASP A 77 10.19 -12.48 3.81
N LEU A 78 10.95 -11.56 3.23
CA LEU A 78 10.49 -10.75 2.10
C LEU A 78 10.06 -11.62 0.92
N VAL A 79 10.82 -12.67 0.61
CA VAL A 79 10.46 -13.62 -0.45
C VAL A 79 9.20 -14.41 -0.09
N ALA A 80 9.04 -14.81 1.17
CA ALA A 80 7.84 -15.49 1.66
C ALA A 80 6.59 -14.62 1.54
N GLU A 81 6.72 -13.30 1.74
CA GLU A 81 5.68 -12.30 1.52
C GLU A 81 5.57 -11.85 0.05
N HIS A 82 6.24 -12.53 -0.88
CA HIS A 82 6.26 -12.21 -2.31
C HIS A 82 6.81 -10.81 -2.66
N ILE A 83 7.59 -10.21 -1.77
CA ILE A 83 8.26 -8.93 -1.96
C ILE A 83 9.64 -9.17 -2.58
N SER A 84 9.79 -8.74 -3.83
CA SER A 84 11.06 -8.85 -4.58
C SER A 84 11.90 -7.57 -4.59
N GLY A 85 11.36 -6.47 -4.08
CA GLY A 85 12.10 -5.21 -3.97
C GLY A 85 11.23 -4.03 -3.55
N MET A 86 11.90 -2.95 -3.15
CA MET A 86 11.28 -1.68 -2.76
C MET A 86 11.90 -0.52 -3.52
N ARG A 87 11.09 0.49 -3.80
CA ARG A 87 11.53 1.66 -4.55
C ARG A 87 10.66 2.87 -4.23
N TRP A 88 11.32 4.03 -4.06
CA TRP A 88 10.66 5.32 -4.17
C TRP A 88 10.38 5.64 -5.64
N TRP A 89 9.11 5.77 -5.98
CA TRP A 89 8.66 6.16 -7.32
C TRP A 89 8.28 7.65 -7.34
N GLN A 90 8.75 8.37 -8.37
CA GLN A 90 8.17 9.67 -8.67
C GLN A 90 6.79 9.47 -9.30
N HIS A 91 5.83 10.34 -8.97
CA HIS A 91 4.48 10.27 -9.54
C HIS A 91 4.50 10.31 -11.08
N ALA A 92 5.33 11.16 -11.68
CA ALA A 92 5.49 11.24 -13.13
C ALA A 92 6.02 9.93 -13.74
N ASP A 93 6.89 9.20 -13.03
CA ASP A 93 7.43 7.92 -13.51
C ASP A 93 6.36 6.82 -13.49
N ILE A 94 5.45 6.84 -12.52
CA ILE A 94 4.29 5.92 -12.48
C ILE A 94 3.35 6.25 -13.64
N ALA A 95 3.03 7.53 -13.84
CA ALA A 95 2.10 7.98 -14.88
C ALA A 95 2.60 7.70 -16.30
N ALA A 96 3.92 7.74 -16.51
CA ALA A 96 4.55 7.49 -17.80
C ALA A 96 5.15 6.08 -17.93
N TYR A 97 4.80 5.16 -17.04
CA TYR A 97 5.41 3.82 -17.03
C TYR A 97 4.96 2.99 -18.24
N GLU A 98 5.89 2.70 -19.16
CA GLU A 98 5.67 1.84 -20.33
C GLU A 98 6.26 0.43 -20.15
N GLY A 99 6.72 0.09 -18.94
CA GLY A 99 7.29 -1.23 -18.63
C GLY A 99 6.23 -2.32 -18.51
N THR A 100 6.67 -3.54 -18.23
CA THR A 100 5.80 -4.71 -18.12
C THR A 100 5.17 -4.91 -16.74
N ASP A 101 5.67 -4.21 -15.73
CA ASP A 101 5.10 -4.29 -14.38
C ASP A 101 3.74 -3.60 -14.29
N LEU A 102 2.90 -4.10 -13.39
CA LEU A 102 1.63 -3.48 -13.03
C LEU A 102 1.76 -2.75 -11.69
N PHE A 103 0.95 -1.71 -11.49
CA PHE A 103 0.74 -1.06 -10.20
C PHE A 103 -0.57 -1.53 -9.57
N SER A 104 -0.64 -1.52 -8.25
CA SER A 104 -1.87 -1.70 -7.48
C SER A 104 -2.08 -0.51 -6.56
N PRO A 105 -3.24 0.18 -6.62
CA PRO A 105 -4.33 0.00 -7.59
C PRO A 105 -3.90 0.16 -9.06
N ARG A 106 -4.66 -0.42 -10.01
CA ARG A 106 -4.24 -0.45 -11.44
C ARG A 106 -4.02 0.94 -12.03
N ASP A 107 -4.90 1.87 -11.73
CA ASP A 107 -4.74 3.30 -12.04
C ASP A 107 -4.22 4.04 -10.82
N LEU A 108 -3.09 3.65 -10.23
CA LEU A 108 -2.52 4.32 -9.05
C LEU A 108 -2.18 5.79 -9.33
N ALA A 109 -1.75 6.11 -10.55
CA ALA A 109 -1.26 7.45 -10.91
C ALA A 109 -2.33 8.53 -10.75
N THR A 110 -3.57 8.27 -11.16
CA THR A 110 -4.66 9.25 -11.12
C THR A 110 -5.05 9.67 -9.69
N PRO A 111 -5.47 8.76 -8.79
CA PRO A 111 -5.87 9.13 -7.44
C PRO A 111 -4.66 9.62 -6.62
N LEU A 112 -3.46 9.06 -6.83
CA LEU A 112 -2.26 9.57 -6.16
C LEU A 112 -1.95 11.03 -6.55
N GLY A 113 -2.18 11.39 -7.82
CA GLY A 113 -2.03 12.77 -8.30
C GLY A 113 -2.92 13.76 -7.54
N LEU A 114 -4.17 13.39 -7.25
CA LEU A 114 -5.09 14.20 -6.46
C LEU A 114 -4.57 14.41 -5.03
N LEU A 115 -4.11 13.35 -4.36
CA LEU A 115 -3.53 13.45 -3.01
C LEU A 115 -2.26 14.32 -2.97
N ILE A 116 -1.43 14.27 -4.02
CA ILE A 116 -0.22 15.10 -4.14
C ILE A 116 -0.61 16.57 -4.34
N ALA A 117 -1.65 16.85 -5.12
CA ALA A 117 -2.18 18.20 -5.34
C ALA A 117 -2.83 18.81 -4.08
N GLY A 118 -3.08 18.00 -3.05
CA GLY A 118 -3.65 18.43 -1.77
C GLY A 118 -5.12 18.10 -1.60
N ASP A 119 -5.73 17.38 -2.56
CA ASP A 119 -7.11 16.93 -2.50
C ASP A 119 -7.23 15.68 -1.60
N ILE A 120 -6.99 15.88 -0.30
CA ILE A 120 -7.09 14.82 0.72
C ILE A 120 -8.54 14.74 1.17
N PRO A 121 -9.23 13.60 1.01
CA PRO A 121 -10.62 13.49 1.39
C PRO A 121 -10.79 13.36 2.91
N ASP A 122 -11.88 13.91 3.45
CA ASP A 122 -12.23 13.82 4.88
C ASP A 122 -12.71 12.40 5.29
N ALA A 123 -13.04 11.56 4.32
CA ALA A 123 -13.43 10.16 4.49
C ALA A 123 -12.92 9.31 3.31
N PRO A 124 -12.72 7.99 3.49
CA PRO A 124 -12.17 7.13 2.44
C PRO A 124 -13.05 7.14 1.20
N VAL A 125 -12.42 7.33 0.03
CA VAL A 125 -13.11 7.24 -1.26
C VAL A 125 -12.97 5.82 -1.79
N THR A 126 -14.07 5.25 -2.28
CA THR A 126 -14.02 3.95 -2.95
C THR A 126 -13.24 4.05 -4.25
N ILE A 127 -12.19 3.25 -4.38
CA ILE A 127 -11.46 3.08 -5.63
C ILE A 127 -11.78 1.70 -6.21
N LEU A 128 -11.90 1.63 -7.53
CA LEU A 128 -12.27 0.38 -8.18
C LEU A 128 -11.12 -0.63 -8.09
N GLY A 129 -11.50 -1.89 -7.88
CA GLY A 129 -10.60 -3.03 -8.10
C GLY A 129 -10.17 -3.12 -9.57
N PRO A 130 -9.02 -3.77 -9.84
CA PRO A 130 -8.61 -4.10 -11.21
C PRO A 130 -9.63 -4.98 -11.96
#